data_AF-A0A7W0QWP0-F1
#
_entry.id   AF-A0A7W0QWP0-F1
#
_cell.length_a   1.000
_cell.length_b   1.000
_cell.length_c   1.000
_cell.angle_alpha   90.00
_cell.angle_beta   90.00
_cell.angle_gamma   90.00
#
_symmetry.space_group_name_H-M   'P 1'
#
loop_
_entity.id
_entity.type
_entity.pdbx_description
1 polymer ?
#
loop_
_entity_poly.entity_id
_entity_poly.type
_entity_poly.pdbx_seq_one_letter_code
_entity_poly.pdbx_strand_id
1 'polypeptide(L)'
;MPAAATPRDREAARLIVAGADAGARRTGMDRRLFLQSASGMALTLGVLNLVGCSNDQRSGPTPPSRTTSSTSSTSTSRPAGAFEVPDPEDGPACAEALAGDEFIFDVHTHHVVPDGPWRENAQRIADMIAGLVPAGCLEADPFRCLDRTAYLNDMFLASDTTVSMLSDVPNSGPLDAPVPWEEKRETRRLAEALGAPGAGRVLLHDVIAPNFGDLAMR
;
A
#
# COMPACT_ATOMS: atom_id res chain seq x y z
N MET A 1 -10.16 -2.38 -13.50
CA MET A 1 -11.26 -2.00 -12.60
C MET A 1 -11.15 -2.85 -11.34
N PRO A 2 -11.10 -2.26 -10.14
CA PRO A 2 -11.19 -3.04 -8.91
C PRO A 2 -12.49 -3.85 -8.90
N ALA A 3 -12.45 -5.02 -8.26
CA ALA A 3 -13.64 -5.85 -8.12
C ALA A 3 -14.75 -5.09 -7.40
N ALA A 4 -16.01 -5.38 -7.73
CA ALA A 4 -17.15 -4.81 -7.02
C ALA A 4 -17.12 -5.22 -5.54
N ALA A 5 -17.52 -4.29 -4.66
CA ALA A 5 -17.59 -4.52 -3.23
C ALA A 5 -18.48 -5.73 -2.90
N THR A 6 -17.94 -6.67 -2.13
CA THR A 6 -18.64 -7.87 -1.67
C THR A 6 -19.73 -7.50 -0.64
N PRO A 7 -20.65 -8.42 -0.29
CA PRO A 7 -21.58 -8.21 0.82
C PRO A 7 -20.85 -7.90 2.15
N ARG A 8 -19.70 -8.52 2.41
CA ARG A 8 -18.89 -8.24 3.60
C ARG A 8 -18.32 -6.83 3.61
N ASP A 9 -17.80 -6.36 2.46
CA ASP A 9 -17.29 -4.99 2.34
C ASP A 9 -18.39 -3.95 2.59
N ARG A 10 -19.59 -4.21 2.07
CA ARG A 10 -20.77 -3.34 2.29
C ARG A 10 -21.22 -3.33 3.75
N GLU A 11 -21.18 -4.48 4.42
CA GLU A 11 -21.53 -4.57 5.84
C GLU A 11 -20.51 -3.84 6.73
N ALA A 12 -19.20 -4.04 6.47
CA ALA A 12 -18.15 -3.30 7.16
C ALA A 12 -18.32 -1.79 6.98
N ALA A 13 -18.54 -1.32 5.74
CA ALA A 13 -18.78 0.09 5.47
C ALA A 13 -20.01 0.63 6.21
N ARG A 14 -21.11 -0.13 6.25
CA ARG A 14 -22.33 0.25 6.97
C ARG A 14 -22.08 0.38 8.48
N LEU A 15 -21.37 -0.58 9.07
CA LEU A 15 -21.03 -0.57 10.50
C LEU A 15 -20.08 0.57 10.86
N ILE A 16 -19.07 0.84 10.03
CA ILE A 16 -18.14 1.97 10.21
C ILE A 16 -18.90 3.29 10.17
N VAL A 17 -19.77 3.52 9.18
CA VAL A 17 -20.54 4.77 9.09
C VAL A 17 -21.47 4.95 10.29
N ALA A 18 -22.20 3.91 10.68
CA ALA A 18 -23.09 3.97 11.85
C ALA A 18 -22.33 4.17 13.16
N GLY A 19 -21.19 3.50 13.32
CA GLY A 19 -20.29 3.68 14.46
C GLY A 19 -19.71 5.08 14.52
N ALA A 20 -19.32 5.65 13.37
CA ALA A 20 -18.78 7.00 13.29
C ALA A 20 -19.84 8.05 13.63
N ASP A 21 -21.08 7.90 13.16
CA ASP A 21 -22.19 8.76 13.55
C ASP A 21 -22.41 8.73 15.09
N ALA A 22 -22.32 7.56 15.70
CA ALA A 22 -22.51 7.39 17.13
C ALA A 22 -21.34 7.91 17.96
N GLY A 23 -20.11 7.60 17.57
CA GLY A 23 -18.88 8.08 18.20
C GLY A 23 -18.75 9.60 18.12
N ALA A 24 -19.06 10.19 16.96
CA ALA A 24 -19.10 11.64 16.77
C ALA A 24 -20.08 12.32 17.74
N ARG A 25 -21.29 11.77 17.90
CA ARG A 25 -22.26 12.31 18.88
C ARG A 25 -21.77 12.22 20.33
N ARG A 26 -21.11 11.13 20.71
CA ARG A 26 -20.67 10.91 22.10
C ARG A 26 -19.42 11.70 22.47
N THR A 27 -18.55 11.94 21.50
CA THR A 27 -17.32 12.74 21.67
C THR A 27 -17.53 14.23 21.38
N GLY A 28 -18.68 14.62 20.84
CA GLY A 28 -18.98 16.00 20.44
C GLY A 28 -18.23 16.46 19.18
N MET A 29 -17.68 15.53 18.40
CA MET A 29 -16.95 15.82 17.16
C MET A 29 -17.89 15.85 15.95
N ASP A 30 -17.46 16.53 14.87
CA ASP A 30 -18.01 16.25 13.54
C ASP A 30 -17.63 14.84 13.09
N ARG A 31 -18.51 14.18 12.32
CA ARG A 31 -18.27 12.80 11.85
C ARG A 31 -17.03 12.66 10.99
N ARG A 32 -16.76 13.61 10.10
CA ARG A 32 -15.58 13.56 9.24
C ARG A 32 -14.32 13.71 10.09
N LEU A 33 -14.35 14.61 11.07
CA LEU A 33 -13.24 14.80 11.99
C LEU A 33 -13.02 13.55 12.87
N PHE A 34 -14.10 12.93 13.35
CA PHE A 34 -14.02 11.66 14.08
C PHE A 34 -13.39 10.55 13.24
N LEU A 35 -13.81 10.39 11.97
CA LEU A 35 -13.22 9.39 11.06
C LEU A 35 -11.74 9.65 10.73
N GLN A 36 -11.29 10.90 10.83
CA GLN A 36 -9.89 11.30 10.59
C GLN A 36 -9.00 11.20 11.83
N SER A 37 -9.55 10.84 12.99
CA SER A 37 -8.80 10.71 14.25
C SER A 37 -8.42 9.27 14.57
N ALA A 38 -7.59 9.08 15.60
CA ALA A 38 -7.26 7.76 16.12
C ALA A 38 -8.51 6.96 16.54
N SER A 39 -9.55 7.64 17.04
CA SER A 39 -10.86 7.03 17.33
C SER A 39 -11.53 6.44 16.09
N GLY A 40 -11.49 7.17 14.96
CA GLY A 40 -11.99 6.68 13.68
C GLY A 40 -11.23 5.45 13.17
N MET A 41 -9.91 5.43 13.37
CA MET A 41 -9.07 4.28 13.05
C MET A 41 -9.40 3.08 13.94
N ALA A 42 -9.48 3.28 15.27
CA ALA A 42 -9.85 2.24 16.24
C ALA A 42 -11.21 1.62 15.91
N LEU A 43 -12.22 2.45 15.59
CA LEU A 43 -13.52 1.97 15.14
C LEU A 43 -13.41 1.11 13.88
N THR A 44 -12.65 1.57 12.89
CA THR A 44 -12.52 0.88 11.60
C THR A 44 -11.84 -0.47 11.77
N LEU A 45 -10.72 -0.52 12.47
CA LEU A 45 -9.98 -1.75 12.77
C LEU A 45 -10.82 -2.72 13.61
N GLY A 46 -11.57 -2.22 14.60
CA GLY A 46 -12.50 -3.01 15.39
C GLY A 46 -13.64 -3.63 14.57
N VAL A 47 -14.23 -2.87 13.63
CA VAL A 47 -15.25 -3.39 12.71
C VAL A 47 -14.65 -4.43 11.76
N LEU A 48 -13.42 -4.23 11.28
CA LEU A 48 -12.74 -5.21 10.41
C LEU A 48 -12.50 -6.53 11.16
N ASN A 49 -12.06 -6.48 12.43
CA ASN A 49 -11.99 -7.67 13.27
C ASN A 49 -13.35 -8.36 13.38
N LEU A 50 -14.40 -7.59 13.68
CA LEU A 50 -15.75 -8.13 13.86
C LEU A 50 -16.27 -8.83 12.59
N VAL A 51 -16.22 -8.15 11.45
CA VAL A 51 -16.72 -8.69 10.17
C VAL A 51 -15.82 -9.83 9.67
N GLY A 52 -14.50 -9.74 9.89
CA GLY A 52 -13.55 -10.78 9.54
C GLY A 52 -13.70 -12.08 10.36
N CYS A 53 -14.10 -11.96 11.63
CA CYS A 53 -14.30 -13.09 12.54
C CYS A 53 -15.75 -13.61 12.60
N SER A 54 -16.70 -12.93 11.96
CA SER A 54 -18.09 -13.38 11.86
C SER A 54 -18.14 -14.67 11.04
N ASN A 55 -18.33 -15.81 11.71
CA ASN A 55 -18.38 -17.15 11.14
C ASN A 55 -19.60 -17.36 10.22
N ASP A 56 -19.55 -16.81 9.00
CA ASP A 56 -20.39 -17.29 7.90
C ASP A 56 -19.60 -18.29 7.07
N GLN A 57 -19.91 -19.57 7.33
CA GLN A 57 -19.56 -20.71 6.51
C GLN A 57 -20.09 -20.55 5.07
N ARG A 58 -19.26 -20.95 4.09
CA ARG A 58 -19.60 -21.37 2.71
C ARG A 58 -20.34 -20.37 1.81
N SER A 59 -19.61 -19.84 0.82
CA SER A 59 -19.89 -19.92 -0.64
C SER A 59 -19.37 -18.66 -1.35
N GLY A 60 -18.09 -18.66 -1.72
CA GLY A 60 -17.58 -17.82 -2.81
C GLY A 60 -17.55 -18.63 -4.10
N PRO A 61 -17.77 -18.04 -5.29
CA PRO A 61 -17.75 -18.77 -6.55
C PRO A 61 -16.36 -19.39 -6.76
N THR A 62 -16.33 -20.70 -7.00
CA THR A 62 -15.14 -21.45 -7.38
C THR A 62 -14.47 -20.76 -8.57
N PRO A 63 -13.19 -20.37 -8.50
CA PRO A 63 -12.44 -19.97 -9.68
C PRO A 63 -12.38 -21.16 -10.64
N PRO A 64 -12.41 -20.98 -11.97
CA PRO A 64 -12.23 -22.09 -12.89
C PRO A 64 -10.89 -22.77 -12.60
N SER A 65 -10.99 -24.06 -12.33
CA SER A 65 -9.89 -24.99 -12.09
C SER A 65 -8.79 -24.84 -13.15
N ARG A 66 -7.64 -24.27 -12.76
CA ARG A 66 -6.36 -24.60 -13.40
C ARG A 66 -5.72 -25.67 -12.55
N THR A 67 -5.83 -26.91 -13.04
CA THR A 67 -5.03 -28.05 -12.63
C THR A 67 -3.55 -27.69 -12.71
N THR A 68 -2.91 -27.57 -11.55
CA THR A 68 -1.53 -28.01 -11.28
C THR A 68 -1.32 -27.96 -9.77
N SER A 69 -1.18 -29.15 -9.22
CA SER A 69 -1.05 -29.51 -7.83
C SER A 69 0.23 -28.97 -7.18
N SER A 70 0.09 -28.11 -6.17
CA SER A 70 0.98 -28.09 -5.00
C SER A 70 0.17 -27.66 -3.77
N THR A 71 -0.50 -28.64 -3.16
CA THR A 71 -1.25 -28.45 -1.92
C THR A 71 -0.27 -28.41 -0.74
N SER A 72 0.40 -27.28 -0.55
CA SER A 72 0.94 -26.92 0.76
C SER A 72 -0.20 -26.34 1.58
N SER A 73 -0.96 -27.22 2.24
CA SER A 73 -1.98 -26.85 3.20
C SER A 73 -1.32 -26.35 4.49
N THR A 74 -1.00 -25.07 4.56
CA THR A 74 -0.75 -24.41 5.86
C THR A 74 -2.10 -24.13 6.51
N SER A 75 -2.76 -25.18 7.02
CA SER A 75 -3.91 -25.03 7.91
C SER A 75 -3.39 -24.66 9.31
N THR A 76 -3.04 -23.39 9.52
CA THR A 76 -2.99 -22.89 10.89
C THR A 76 -4.43 -22.63 11.31
N SER A 77 -4.93 -23.43 12.25
CA SER A 77 -6.21 -23.22 12.96
C SER A 77 -6.22 -21.98 13.86
N ARG A 78 -5.16 -21.14 13.78
CA ARG A 78 -5.13 -19.85 14.44
C ARG A 78 -5.98 -18.86 13.64
N PRO A 79 -6.82 -18.05 14.30
CA PRO A 79 -7.39 -16.88 13.67
C PRO A 79 -6.29 -16.10 12.94
N ALA A 80 -6.62 -15.46 11.82
CA ALA A 80 -5.77 -14.41 11.29
C ALA A 80 -5.46 -13.39 12.39
N GLY A 81 -4.41 -12.58 12.22
CA GLY A 81 -4.12 -11.50 13.15
C GLY A 81 -5.38 -10.65 13.41
N ALA A 82 -5.52 -10.16 14.65
CA ALA A 82 -6.56 -9.22 15.03
C ALA A 82 -5.90 -7.90 15.46
N PHE A 83 -6.61 -6.79 15.29
CA PHE A 83 -6.17 -5.49 15.80
C PHE A 83 -6.58 -5.35 17.27
N GLU A 84 -5.63 -5.12 18.17
CA GLU A 84 -5.96 -4.71 19.54
C GLU A 84 -6.21 -3.21 19.52
N VAL A 85 -7.46 -2.80 19.72
CA VAL A 85 -7.88 -1.39 19.69
C VAL A 85 -8.71 -1.04 20.91
N PRO A 86 -8.53 0.16 21.50
CA PRO A 86 -9.39 0.66 22.56
C PRO A 86 -10.82 0.94 22.08
N ASP A 87 -11.71 1.24 23.03
CA ASP A 87 -13.04 1.72 22.70
C ASP A 87 -12.94 3.03 21.89
N PRO A 88 -13.59 3.14 20.71
CA PRO A 88 -13.42 4.31 19.83
C PRO A 88 -13.84 5.65 20.45
N GLU A 89 -14.60 5.64 21.53
CA GLU A 89 -15.01 6.86 22.26
C GLU A 89 -13.94 7.36 23.22
N ASP A 90 -13.01 6.50 23.61
CA ASP A 90 -11.86 6.86 24.43
C ASP A 90 -10.75 7.41 23.51
N GLY A 91 -10.92 8.67 23.12
CA GLY A 91 -9.97 9.37 22.26
C GLY A 91 -8.52 9.33 22.77
N PRO A 92 -8.26 9.61 24.06
CA PRO A 92 -6.92 9.49 24.64
C PRO A 92 -6.32 8.08 24.52
N ALA A 93 -7.06 7.03 24.89
CA ALA A 93 -6.56 5.66 24.76
C ALA A 93 -6.29 5.29 23.29
N CYS A 94 -7.18 5.69 22.36
CA CYS A 94 -6.98 5.47 20.94
C CYS A 94 -5.71 6.15 20.42
N ALA A 95 -5.46 7.40 20.84
CA ALA A 95 -4.25 8.13 20.45
C ALA A 95 -2.99 7.47 21.01
N GLU A 96 -2.99 7.05 22.28
CA GLU A 96 -1.86 6.33 22.88
C GLU A 96 -1.56 5.02 22.14
N ALA A 97 -2.61 4.27 21.78
CA ALA A 97 -2.46 2.97 21.12
C ALA A 97 -2.06 3.07 19.64
N LEU A 98 -2.45 4.14 18.92
CA LEU A 98 -2.36 4.19 17.45
C LEU A 98 -1.50 5.33 16.90
N ALA A 99 -1.18 6.37 17.69
CA ALA A 99 -0.36 7.50 17.24
C ALA A 99 1.13 7.33 17.61
N GLY A 100 1.60 6.09 17.76
CA GLY A 100 2.95 5.78 18.23
C GLY A 100 4.04 6.04 17.19
N ASP A 101 5.29 6.07 17.67
CA ASP A 101 6.51 6.26 16.85
C ASP A 101 7.09 4.90 16.39
N GLU A 102 6.22 4.02 15.90
CA GLU A 102 6.62 2.66 15.53
C GLU A 102 7.64 2.68 14.38
N PHE A 103 8.52 1.69 14.37
CA PHE A 103 9.38 1.48 13.21
C PHE A 103 8.55 0.92 12.04
N ILE A 104 8.30 1.75 11.05
CA ILE A 104 7.56 1.36 9.84
C ILE A 104 8.55 1.08 8.71
N PHE A 105 8.54 -0.17 8.23
CA PHE A 105 9.29 -0.58 7.06
C PHE A 105 8.36 -0.97 5.92
N ASP A 106 8.25 -0.10 4.92
CA ASP A 106 7.53 -0.41 3.68
C ASP A 106 8.39 -1.26 2.76
N VAL A 107 8.18 -2.57 2.82
CA VAL A 107 9.01 -3.59 2.15
C VAL A 107 8.79 -3.68 0.63
N HIS A 108 7.85 -2.95 0.05
CA HIS A 108 7.51 -3.05 -1.36
C HIS A 108 6.91 -1.75 -1.90
N THR A 109 7.78 -0.84 -2.34
CA THR A 109 7.39 0.49 -2.83
C THR A 109 7.98 0.78 -4.22
N HIS A 110 7.38 1.72 -4.95
CA HIS A 110 7.82 2.08 -6.29
C HIS A 110 7.66 3.59 -6.54
N HIS A 111 8.49 4.10 -7.43
CA HIS A 111 8.21 5.30 -8.21
C HIS A 111 8.48 4.98 -9.68
N VAL A 112 8.19 5.92 -10.57
CA VAL A 112 8.54 5.80 -11.99
C VAL A 112 9.41 6.96 -12.45
N VAL A 113 9.98 6.82 -13.64
CA VAL A 113 10.73 7.85 -14.37
C VAL A 113 9.84 8.26 -15.56
N PRO A 114 9.06 9.35 -15.43
CA PRO A 114 7.99 9.66 -16.40
C PRO A 114 8.46 9.87 -17.83
N ASP A 115 9.70 10.32 -18.03
CA ASP A 115 10.28 10.57 -19.37
C ASP A 115 11.01 9.33 -19.93
N GLY A 116 10.91 8.19 -19.26
CA GLY A 116 11.61 6.97 -19.66
C GLY A 116 10.98 6.28 -20.88
N PRO A 117 11.78 5.51 -21.65
CA PRO A 117 11.34 4.85 -22.88
C PRO A 117 10.29 3.75 -22.67
N TRP A 118 10.15 3.26 -21.44
CA TRP A 118 9.16 2.25 -21.05
C TRP A 118 7.71 2.65 -21.35
N ARG A 119 7.40 3.95 -21.43
CA ARG A 119 6.05 4.42 -21.79
C ARG A 119 5.64 4.03 -23.20
N GLU A 120 6.62 3.90 -24.10
CA GLU A 120 6.40 3.47 -25.49
C GLU A 120 6.68 1.97 -25.65
N ASN A 121 7.75 1.48 -25.03
CA ASN A 121 8.20 0.10 -25.23
C ASN A 121 7.38 -0.93 -24.44
N ALA A 122 6.78 -0.52 -23.31
CA ALA A 122 6.07 -1.40 -22.39
C ALA A 122 4.63 -0.92 -22.13
N GLN A 123 3.83 -0.73 -23.19
CA GLN A 123 2.47 -0.17 -23.10
C GLN A 123 1.59 -0.83 -22.03
N ARG A 124 1.64 -2.16 -21.86
CA ARG A 124 0.87 -2.86 -20.83
C ARG A 124 1.25 -2.41 -19.40
N ILE A 125 2.53 -2.13 -19.18
CA ILE A 125 3.05 -1.62 -17.90
C ILE A 125 2.68 -0.14 -17.74
N ALA A 126 2.74 0.65 -18.81
CA ALA A 126 2.26 2.03 -18.84
C ALA A 126 0.77 2.14 -18.47
N ASP A 127 -0.09 1.31 -19.07
CA ASP A 127 -1.53 1.29 -18.79
C ASP A 127 -1.82 0.85 -17.35
N MET A 128 -1.07 -0.13 -16.84
CA MET A 128 -1.16 -0.57 -15.45
C MET A 128 -0.82 0.58 -14.48
N ILE A 129 0.30 1.27 -14.70
CA ILE A 129 0.75 2.37 -13.85
C ILE A 129 -0.19 3.58 -13.97
N ALA A 130 -0.72 3.87 -15.16
CA ALA A 130 -1.73 4.92 -15.33
C ALA A 130 -2.97 4.67 -14.45
N GLY A 131 -3.36 3.40 -14.27
CA GLY A 131 -4.44 3.01 -13.36
C GLY A 131 -4.11 3.13 -11.86
N LEU A 132 -2.85 3.36 -11.50
CA LEU A 132 -2.37 3.59 -10.13
C LEU A 132 -2.19 5.08 -9.81
N VAL A 133 -2.37 5.97 -10.80
CA VAL A 133 -2.32 7.42 -10.56
C VAL A 133 -3.44 7.80 -9.58
N PRO A 134 -3.12 8.53 -8.48
CA PRO A 134 -4.13 8.97 -7.53
C PRO A 134 -5.20 9.83 -8.21
N ALA A 135 -6.48 9.62 -7.86
CA ALA A 135 -7.59 10.36 -8.45
C ALA A 135 -7.52 11.89 -8.25
N GLY A 136 -6.75 12.36 -7.26
CA GLY A 136 -6.49 13.77 -6.98
C GLY A 136 -5.26 14.36 -7.68
N CYS A 137 -4.61 13.62 -8.58
CA CYS A 137 -3.45 14.11 -9.33
C CYS A 137 -3.83 15.30 -10.23
N LEU A 138 -3.12 16.42 -10.10
CA LEU A 138 -3.35 17.66 -10.86
C LEU A 138 -2.22 17.98 -11.85
N GLU A 139 -1.25 17.08 -11.99
CA GLU A 139 -0.13 17.26 -12.91
C GLU A 139 -0.58 17.17 -14.38
N ALA A 140 0.04 17.98 -15.25
CA ALA A 140 -0.25 17.94 -16.68
C ALA A 140 0.13 16.60 -17.32
N ASP A 141 1.22 15.98 -16.85
CA ASP A 141 1.55 14.58 -17.11
C ASP A 141 1.25 13.75 -15.84
N PRO A 142 0.21 12.89 -15.85
CA PRO A 142 -0.23 12.17 -14.65
C PRO A 142 0.85 11.30 -13.99
N PHE A 143 1.84 10.83 -14.75
CA PHE A 143 2.94 10.03 -14.21
C PHE A 143 3.88 10.84 -13.29
N ARG A 144 3.85 12.18 -13.36
CA ARG A 144 4.60 13.05 -12.44
C ARG A 144 4.13 12.94 -11.00
N CYS A 145 2.85 12.61 -10.79
CA CYS A 145 2.33 12.28 -9.44
C CYS A 145 2.91 10.97 -8.86
N LEU A 146 3.68 10.21 -9.65
CA LEU A 146 4.31 8.96 -9.27
C LEU A 146 5.84 9.02 -9.42
N ASP A 147 6.41 10.22 -9.62
CA ASP A 147 7.84 10.38 -9.85
C ASP A 147 8.67 10.31 -8.56
N ARG A 148 10.00 10.43 -8.68
CA ARG A 148 10.93 10.41 -7.54
C ARG A 148 10.56 11.44 -6.46
N THR A 149 10.15 12.64 -6.85
CA THR A 149 9.86 13.72 -5.91
C THR A 149 8.59 13.41 -5.14
N ALA A 150 7.53 13.02 -5.85
CA ALA A 150 6.30 12.56 -5.23
C ALA A 150 6.57 11.39 -4.27
N TYR A 151 7.37 10.41 -4.70
CA TYR A 151 7.77 9.28 -3.87
C TYR A 151 8.48 9.68 -2.58
N LEU A 152 9.51 10.52 -2.63
CA LEU A 152 10.23 10.94 -1.42
C LEU A 152 9.36 11.78 -0.48
N ASN A 153 8.47 12.61 -1.03
CA ASN A 153 7.49 13.33 -0.24
C ASN A 153 6.52 12.37 0.44
N ASP A 154 5.91 11.48 -0.32
CA ASP A 154 4.85 10.61 0.18
C ASP A 154 5.38 9.60 1.19
N MET A 155 6.57 9.05 0.94
CA MET A 155 7.21 8.11 1.85
C MET A 155 7.77 8.77 3.11
N PHE A 156 8.33 9.98 3.06
CA PHE A 156 9.10 10.49 4.19
C PHE A 156 8.60 11.79 4.81
N LEU A 157 7.64 12.46 4.17
CA LEU A 157 7.05 13.71 4.65
C LEU A 157 5.53 13.62 4.83
N ALA A 158 4.85 12.77 4.07
CA ALA A 158 3.39 12.59 4.14
C ALA A 158 2.97 11.21 4.71
N SER A 159 3.92 10.45 5.25
CA SER A 159 3.68 9.21 5.99
C SER A 159 4.72 9.00 7.09
N ASP A 160 4.44 8.05 7.98
CA ASP A 160 5.29 7.70 9.11
C ASP A 160 6.38 6.66 8.74
N THR A 161 6.60 6.38 7.45
CA THR A 161 7.58 5.37 7.02
C THR A 161 8.97 5.71 7.53
N THR A 162 9.56 4.80 8.31
CA THR A 162 10.94 4.95 8.79
C THR A 162 11.93 4.59 7.69
N VAL A 163 11.71 3.44 7.05
CA VAL A 163 12.55 2.89 5.98
C VAL A 163 11.65 2.42 4.84
N SER A 164 12.06 2.64 3.59
CA SER A 164 11.38 2.08 2.41
C SER A 164 12.31 1.13 1.64
N MET A 165 11.74 0.09 1.04
CA MET A 165 12.38 -0.74 0.03
C MET A 165 11.87 -0.31 -1.35
N LEU A 166 12.69 0.43 -2.08
CA LEU A 166 12.41 0.78 -3.46
C LEU A 166 12.65 -0.46 -4.34
N SER A 167 11.56 -1.04 -4.79
CA SER A 167 11.52 -2.26 -5.61
C SER A 167 11.40 -1.93 -7.09
N ASP A 168 11.70 -2.92 -7.92
CA ASP A 168 11.53 -2.79 -9.36
C ASP A 168 10.08 -3.00 -9.79
N VAL A 169 9.62 -2.19 -10.75
CA VAL A 169 8.35 -2.45 -11.42
C VAL A 169 8.59 -3.56 -12.46
N PRO A 170 7.69 -4.55 -12.62
CA PRO A 170 7.91 -5.65 -13.57
C PRO A 170 8.34 -5.18 -14.96
N ASN A 171 9.52 -5.59 -15.40
CA ASN A 171 10.09 -5.23 -16.69
C ASN A 171 10.96 -6.34 -17.27
N SER A 172 11.38 -6.10 -18.51
CA SER A 172 12.19 -6.99 -19.34
C SER A 172 13.56 -6.35 -19.62
N GLY A 173 14.08 -5.55 -18.70
CA GLY A 173 15.37 -4.88 -18.84
C GLY A 173 15.27 -3.35 -19.00
N PRO A 174 16.43 -2.67 -19.13
CA PRO A 174 16.54 -1.23 -18.89
C PRO A 174 15.67 -0.33 -19.80
N LEU A 175 15.38 -0.75 -21.03
CA LEU A 175 14.54 0.02 -21.96
C LEU A 175 13.05 -0.09 -21.66
N ASP A 176 12.64 -1.10 -20.88
CA ASP A 176 11.26 -1.36 -20.50
C ASP A 176 11.01 -1.04 -19.02
N ALA A 177 12.06 -0.72 -18.26
CA ALA A 177 12.00 -0.48 -16.82
C ALA A 177 11.41 0.90 -16.51
N PRO A 178 10.28 0.97 -15.77
CA PRO A 178 9.73 2.24 -15.29
C PRO A 178 10.65 2.96 -14.31
N VAL A 179 11.52 2.23 -13.63
CA VAL A 179 12.52 2.75 -12.71
C VAL A 179 13.83 1.97 -12.86
N PRO A 180 14.67 2.31 -13.86
CA PRO A 180 15.93 1.64 -14.10
C PRO A 180 16.86 1.64 -12.89
N TRP A 181 17.78 0.67 -12.80
CA TRP A 181 18.70 0.51 -11.67
C TRP A 181 19.46 1.80 -11.27
N GLU A 182 20.00 2.53 -12.24
CA GLU A 182 20.70 3.80 -11.97
C GLU A 182 19.76 4.85 -11.35
N GLU A 183 18.50 4.90 -11.79
CA GLU A 183 17.50 5.81 -11.24
C GLU A 183 17.12 5.44 -9.80
N LYS A 184 17.09 4.15 -9.45
CA LYS A 184 16.92 3.70 -8.05
C LYS A 184 18.10 4.13 -7.17
N ARG A 185 19.33 4.01 -7.68
CA ARG A 185 20.54 4.46 -6.97
C ARG A 185 20.53 5.97 -6.74
N GLU A 186 20.12 6.75 -7.74
CA GLU A 186 19.97 8.19 -7.58
C GLU A 186 18.89 8.56 -6.57
N THR A 187 17.74 7.85 -6.55
CA THR A 187 16.71 8.07 -5.52
C THR A 187 17.26 7.84 -4.11
N ARG A 188 18.00 6.75 -3.90
CA ARG A 188 18.65 6.49 -2.60
C ARG A 188 19.67 7.57 -2.23
N ARG A 189 20.53 7.97 -3.16
CA ARG A 189 21.52 9.05 -2.93
C ARG A 189 20.85 10.37 -2.57
N LEU A 190 19.75 10.72 -3.25
CA LEU A 190 18.99 11.91 -2.94
C LEU A 190 18.38 11.84 -1.54
N ALA A 191 17.78 10.70 -1.16
CA ALA A 191 17.26 10.50 0.19
C ALA A 191 18.36 10.61 1.26
N GLU A 192 19.55 10.05 1.00
CA GLU A 192 20.71 10.17 1.88
C GLU A 192 21.20 11.62 2.00
N ALA A 193 21.17 12.40 0.91
CA ALA A 193 21.57 13.81 0.90
C ALA A 193 20.57 14.74 1.60
N LEU A 194 19.28 14.40 1.57
CA LEU A 194 18.21 15.16 2.23
C LEU A 194 18.04 14.78 3.71
N GLY A 195 18.46 13.57 4.09
CA GLY A 195 18.30 13.03 5.43
C GLY A 195 19.46 13.34 6.38
N ALA A 196 19.29 12.94 7.64
CA ALA A 196 20.38 12.97 8.61
C ALA A 196 21.52 12.02 8.16
N PRO A 197 22.80 12.42 8.33
CA PRO A 197 23.94 11.56 7.98
C PRO A 197 23.82 10.17 8.62
N GLY A 198 23.90 9.13 7.79
CA GLY A 198 23.83 7.73 8.24
C GLY A 198 22.43 7.18 8.49
N ALA A 199 21.35 7.93 8.21
CA ALA A 199 19.98 7.46 8.44
C ALA A 199 19.59 6.24 7.58
N GLY A 200 20.10 6.15 6.35
CA GLY A 200 19.91 4.96 5.50
C GLY A 200 18.45 4.57 5.23
N ARG A 201 17.58 5.54 4.93
CA ARG A 201 16.11 5.33 4.88
C ARG A 201 15.58 4.64 3.61
N VAL A 202 16.40 4.47 2.57
CA VAL A 202 15.99 3.82 1.30
C VAL A 202 16.88 2.61 1.01
N LEU A 203 16.28 1.43 1.03
CA LEU A 203 16.87 0.17 0.56
C LEU A 203 16.45 -0.09 -0.88
N LEU A 204 17.30 -0.80 -1.64
CA LEU A 204 17.07 -1.09 -3.04
C LEU A 204 16.84 -2.59 -3.25
N HIS A 205 15.77 -2.92 -3.95
CA HIS A 205 15.44 -4.25 -4.39
C HIS A 205 15.26 -4.24 -5.92
N ASP A 206 15.88 -5.21 -6.59
CA ASP A 206 15.83 -5.30 -8.04
C ASP A 206 15.37 -6.68 -8.51
N VAL A 207 14.70 -6.72 -9.65
CA VAL A 207 14.29 -7.96 -10.28
C VAL A 207 15.44 -8.48 -11.12
N ILE A 208 15.92 -9.67 -10.78
CA ILE A 208 16.80 -10.43 -11.66
C ILE A 208 15.92 -11.32 -12.52
N ALA A 209 16.08 -11.21 -13.84
CA ALA A 209 15.43 -12.08 -14.81
C ALA A 209 16.49 -12.99 -15.47
N PRO A 210 16.84 -14.15 -14.86
CA PRO A 210 18.01 -14.95 -15.26
C PRO A 210 17.95 -15.47 -16.70
N ASN A 211 16.74 -15.56 -17.25
CA ASN A 211 16.45 -16.09 -18.58
C ASN A 211 16.07 -15.00 -19.59
N PHE A 212 16.22 -13.72 -19.23
CA PHE A 212 15.92 -12.60 -20.11
C PHE A 212 17.21 -11.95 -20.63
N GLY A 213 17.24 -11.62 -21.93
CA GLY A 213 18.41 -11.07 -22.61
C GLY A 213 19.20 -12.11 -23.42
N ASP A 214 20.20 -11.65 -24.16
CA ASP A 214 21.07 -12.53 -24.96
C ASP A 214 22.11 -13.22 -24.06
N LEU A 215 22.07 -14.56 -24.04
CA LEU A 215 23.03 -15.38 -23.30
C LEU A 215 24.47 -15.24 -23.83
N ALA A 216 24.64 -14.76 -25.07
CA ALA A 216 25.94 -14.58 -25.72
C ALA A 216 26.66 -13.27 -25.33
N MET A 217 26.02 -12.34 -24.61
CA MET A 217 26.63 -11.08 -24.15
C MET A 217 27.28 -11.18 -22.76
N ARG A 218 27.80 -12.35 -22.38
CA ARG A 218 28.52 -12.58 -21.11
C ARG A 218 30.03 -12.55 -21.29
#